data_AF-A0A200PPA9-F1
#
_entry.id   AF-A0A200PPA9-F1
#
_cell.length_a   1.000
_cell.length_b   1.000
_cell.length_c   1.000
_cell.angle_alpha   90.00
_cell.angle_beta   90.00
_cell.angle_gamma   90.00
#
_symmetry.space_group_name_H-M   'P 1'
#
loop_
_entity.id
_entity.type
_entity.pdbx_description
1 polymer ?
#
loop_
_entity_poly.entity_id
_entity_poly.type
_entity_poly.pdbx_seq_one_letter_code
_entity_poly.pdbx_strand_id
1 'polypeptide(L)'
;MEQVIALYITGALNAVLSSEHQREICRYIYNHQNTDGGWGLHIAGPSTMFCTTLNYVSLRLLGEGVDDGEGSIEKGCMWILNHGGATSISSWGKMWLSVHT
;
A
#
# COMPACT_ATOMS: atom_id res chain seq x y z
N MET A 1 1.35 -5.72 -3.79
CA MET A 1 1.38 -4.26 -4.00
C MET A 1 1.44 -3.86 -5.47
N GLU A 2 2.53 -4.05 -6.21
CA GLU A 2 2.65 -3.57 -7.60
C GLU A 2 1.58 -4.15 -8.56
N GLN A 3 1.26 -5.43 -8.43
CA GLN A 3 0.22 -6.07 -9.25
C GLN A 3 -1.17 -5.47 -9.03
N VAL A 4 -1.50 -5.06 -7.80
CA VAL A 4 -2.80 -4.43 -7.47
C VAL A 4 -2.91 -3.08 -8.19
N ILE A 5 -1.85 -2.27 -8.13
CA ILE A 5 -1.81 -0.95 -8.77
C ILE A 5 -1.90 -1.10 -10.31
N ALA A 6 -1.17 -2.04 -10.89
CA ALA A 6 -1.22 -2.30 -12.33
C ALA A 6 -2.60 -2.79 -12.80
N LEU A 7 -3.22 -3.71 -12.07
CA LEU A 7 -4.57 -4.21 -12.38
C LEU A 7 -5.64 -3.14 -12.20
N TYR A 8 -5.47 -2.24 -11.22
CA TYR A 8 -6.34 -1.09 -11.05
C TYR A 8 -6.25 -0.14 -12.26
N ILE A 9 -5.03 0.25 -12.66
CA ILE A 9 -4.81 1.16 -13.79
C ILE A 9 -5.36 0.60 -15.11
N THR A 10 -5.25 -0.71 -15.31
CA THR A 10 -5.77 -1.39 -16.50
C THR A 10 -7.28 -1.65 -16.46
N GLY A 11 -7.97 -1.31 -15.36
CA GLY A 11 -9.39 -1.61 -15.16
C GLY A 11 -9.72 -3.10 -15.03
N ALA A 12 -8.69 -3.95 -14.91
CA ALA A 12 -8.82 -5.40 -14.88
C ALA A 12 -8.90 -5.98 -13.46
N LEU A 13 -8.85 -5.13 -12.42
CA LEU A 13 -8.80 -5.56 -11.02
C LEU A 13 -9.88 -6.59 -10.66
N ASN A 14 -11.15 -6.26 -10.88
CA ASN A 14 -12.27 -7.14 -10.55
C ASN A 14 -12.47 -8.28 -11.56
N ALA A 15 -11.84 -8.20 -12.74
CA ALA A 15 -11.85 -9.27 -13.73
C ALA A 15 -10.81 -10.37 -13.40
N VAL A 16 -9.72 -9.99 -12.74
CA VAL A 16 -8.58 -10.88 -12.44
C VAL A 16 -8.58 -11.33 -10.97
N LEU A 17 -8.92 -10.44 -10.03
CA LEU A 17 -8.93 -10.73 -8.60
C LEU A 17 -10.37 -10.85 -8.09
N SER A 18 -10.75 -12.05 -7.67
CA SER A 18 -12.02 -12.27 -6.96
C SER A 18 -12.02 -11.57 -5.60
N SER A 19 -13.21 -11.44 -4.99
CA SER A 19 -13.38 -10.90 -3.63
C SER A 19 -12.49 -11.59 -2.60
N GLU A 20 -12.31 -12.90 -2.71
CA GLU A 20 -11.50 -13.70 -1.80
C GLU A 20 -10.01 -13.39 -1.96
N HIS A 21 -9.54 -13.23 -3.21
CA HIS A 21 -8.17 -12.82 -3.48
C HIS A 21 -7.89 -11.43 -2.91
N GLN A 22 -8.78 -10.47 -3.14
CA GLN A 22 -8.63 -9.12 -2.61
C GLN A 22 -8.58 -9.12 -1.08
N ARG A 23 -9.45 -9.91 -0.43
CA ARG A 23 -9.47 -10.06 1.03
C ARG A 23 -8.17 -10.66 1.58
N GLU A 24 -7.65 -11.72 0.97
CA GLU A 24 -6.38 -12.31 1.43
C GLU A 24 -5.17 -11.42 1.12
N ILE A 25 -5.21 -10.61 0.05
CA ILE A 25 -4.20 -9.59 -0.22
C ILE A 25 -4.20 -8.52 0.87
N CYS A 26 -5.37 -7.98 1.25
CA CYS A 26 -5.48 -7.03 2.37
C CYS A 26 -4.94 -7.65 3.65
N ARG A 27 -5.39 -8.87 3.99
CA ARG A 27 -4.91 -9.61 5.18
C ARG A 27 -3.40 -9.81 5.16
N TYR A 28 -2.83 -10.14 4.00
CA TYR A 28 -1.38 -10.27 3.86
C TYR A 28 -0.68 -8.95 4.13
N ILE A 29 -1.14 -7.84 3.57
CA ILE A 29 -0.52 -6.53 3.79
C ILE A 29 -0.60 -6.16 5.28
N TYR A 30 -1.76 -6.34 5.93
CA TYR A 30 -1.92 -6.06 7.36
C TYR A 30 -0.98 -6.88 8.24
N ASN A 31 -0.89 -8.19 8.01
CA ASN A 31 -0.04 -9.08 8.81
C ASN A 31 1.46 -8.77 8.73
N HIS A 32 1.89 -8.04 7.70
CA HIS A 32 3.29 -7.71 7.45
C HIS A 32 3.61 -6.23 7.70
N GLN A 33 2.71 -5.50 8.35
CA GLN A 33 3.04 -4.16 8.84
C GLN A 33 4.02 -4.27 10.01
N ASN A 34 5.10 -3.50 9.95
CA ASN A 34 6.06 -3.42 11.02
C ASN A 34 5.48 -2.68 12.24
N THR A 35 6.09 -2.86 13.41
CA THR A 35 5.65 -2.21 14.65
C THR A 35 5.73 -0.69 14.61
N ASP A 36 6.55 -0.13 13.72
CA ASP A 36 6.65 1.31 13.48
C ASP A 36 5.50 1.85 12.60
N GLY A 37 4.69 0.97 12.00
CA GLY A 37 3.59 1.32 11.10
C GLY A 37 3.95 1.29 9.61
N GLY A 38 5.22 1.05 9.26
CA GLY A 38 5.66 0.97 7.87
C GLY A 38 5.69 -0.46 7.31
N TRP A 39 6.15 -0.57 6.06
CA TRP A 39 6.40 -1.86 5.41
C TRP A 39 7.80 -1.90 4.79
N GLY A 40 8.44 -3.06 4.87
CA GLY A 40 9.76 -3.32 4.28
C GLY A 40 9.71 -3.94 2.88
N LEU A 41 10.90 -4.05 2.25
CA LEU A 41 11.08 -4.70 0.94
C LEU A 41 10.85 -6.22 0.99
N HIS A 42 11.02 -6.80 2.18
CA HIS A 42 10.74 -8.19 2.51
C HIS A 42 10.13 -8.22 3.91
N ILE A 43 9.53 -9.36 4.26
CA ILE A 43 8.72 -9.55 5.48
C ILE A 43 9.43 -9.12 6.76
N ALA A 44 10.72 -9.40 6.89
CA ALA A 44 11.52 -9.05 8.07
C ALA A 44 12.38 -7.78 7.88
N GLY A 45 12.17 -7.06 6.78
CA GLY A 45 12.97 -5.90 6.42
C GLY A 45 12.51 -4.63 7.12
N PRO A 46 13.42 -3.65 7.32
CA PRO A 46 13.05 -2.35 7.88
C PRO A 46 12.07 -1.63 6.96
N SER A 47 11.21 -0.80 7.54
CA SER A 47 10.24 0.00 6.82
C SER A 47 10.93 0.97 5.85
N THR A 48 10.42 1.05 4.63
CA THR A 48 10.94 1.97 3.60
C THR A 48 9.83 2.87 3.06
N MET A 49 10.19 4.08 2.62
CA MET A 49 9.22 5.01 2.02
C MET A 49 8.53 4.41 0.79
N PHE A 50 9.28 3.69 -0.04
CA PHE A 50 8.75 3.04 -1.24
C PHE A 50 7.71 1.98 -0.89
N CYS A 51 8.07 0.99 -0.07
CA CYS A 51 7.16 -0.11 0.28
C CYS A 51 5.97 0.36 1.11
N THR A 52 6.19 1.28 2.06
CA THR A 52 5.11 1.83 2.88
C THR A 52 4.10 2.59 2.03
N THR A 53 4.56 3.43 1.09
CA THR A 53 3.67 4.16 0.19
C THR A 53 2.90 3.21 -0.73
N LEU A 54 3.55 2.22 -1.33
CA LEU A 54 2.88 1.30 -2.24
C LEU A 54 1.87 0.39 -1.53
N ASN A 55 2.16 -0.07 -0.30
CA ASN A 55 1.20 -0.86 0.48
C ASN A 55 0.02 0.00 0.93
N TYR A 56 0.26 1.21 1.41
CA TYR A 56 -0.80 2.17 1.73
C TYR A 56 -1.71 2.42 0.52
N VAL A 57 -1.14 2.75 -0.65
CA VAL A 57 -1.93 2.97 -1.88
C VAL A 57 -2.68 1.70 -2.29
N SER A 58 -2.05 0.53 -2.22
CA SER A 58 -2.70 -0.74 -2.57
C SER A 58 -3.94 -1.00 -1.70
N LEU A 59 -3.85 -0.79 -0.39
CA LEU A 59 -4.98 -0.92 0.53
C LEU A 59 -6.12 0.06 0.16
N ARG A 60 -5.77 1.32 -0.14
CA ARG A 60 -6.75 2.33 -0.56
C ARG A 60 -7.45 1.96 -1.88
N LEU A 61 -6.74 1.39 -2.84
CA LEU A 61 -7.29 0.94 -4.12
C LEU A 61 -8.18 -0.29 -3.99
N LEU A 62 -7.92 -1.15 -2.99
CA LEU A 62 -8.76 -2.31 -2.65
C LEU A 62 -10.01 -1.92 -1.83
N GLY A 63 -10.20 -0.63 -1.54
CA GLY A 63 -11.39 -0.12 -0.85
C GLY A 63 -11.28 -0.08 0.67
N GLU A 64 -10.11 -0.35 1.23
CA GLU A 64 -9.89 -0.24 2.68
C GLU A 64 -9.88 1.24 3.10
N GLY A 65 -10.67 1.55 4.12
CA GLY A 65 -10.86 2.90 4.67
C GLY A 65 -9.87 3.23 5.79
N VAL A 66 -9.87 4.49 6.24
CA VAL A 66 -9.05 4.91 7.40
C VAL A 66 -9.49 4.21 8.69
N ASP A 67 -10.74 3.72 8.71
CA ASP A 67 -11.37 2.99 9.81
C ASP A 67 -11.30 1.46 9.58
N ASP A 68 -10.11 0.95 9.24
CA ASP A 68 -9.84 -0.48 8.95
C ASP A 68 -9.92 -1.40 10.19
N GLY A 69 -10.36 -0.88 11.33
CA GLY A 69 -10.52 -1.58 12.60
C GLY A 69 -9.21 -1.84 13.36
N GLU A 70 -8.06 -1.92 12.69
CA GLU A 70 -6.75 -2.16 13.32
C GLU A 70 -5.81 -0.94 13.32
N GLY A 71 -6.22 0.16 12.68
CA GLY A 71 -5.48 1.41 12.56
C GLY A 71 -4.24 1.27 11.68
N SER A 72 -4.16 0.23 10.86
CA SER A 72 -2.97 -0.09 10.06
C SER A 72 -2.77 0.94 8.96
N ILE A 73 -3.85 1.37 8.30
CA ILE A 73 -3.83 2.44 7.29
C ILE A 73 -3.42 3.77 7.91
N GLU A 74 -3.91 4.09 9.10
CA GLU A 74 -3.55 5.32 9.82
C GLU A 74 -2.05 5.31 10.20
N LYS A 75 -1.56 4.21 10.78
CA LYS A 75 -0.14 4.03 11.12
C LYS A 75 0.76 4.17 9.89
N GLY A 76 0.37 3.57 8.76
CA GLY A 76 1.08 3.68 7.49
C GLY A 76 1.15 5.11 6.97
N CYS A 77 0.02 5.82 7.00
CA CYS A 77 -0.06 7.23 6.63
C CYS A 77 0.84 8.09 7.54
N MET A 78 0.74 7.90 8.84
CA MET A 78 1.54 8.61 9.84
C MET A 78 3.04 8.34 9.67
N TRP A 79 3.42 7.09 9.38
CA TRP A 79 4.81 6.73 9.08
C TRP A 79 5.32 7.50 7.86
N ILE A 80 4.55 7.55 6.76
CA ILE A 80 4.92 8.31 5.55
C ILE A 80 5.12 9.79 5.87
N LEU A 81 4.18 10.41 6.61
CA LEU A 81 4.25 11.82 6.97
C LEU A 81 5.47 12.13 7.85
N ASN A 82 5.73 11.29 8.85
CA ASN A 82 6.84 11.48 9.80
C ASN A 82 8.22 11.27 9.17
N HIS A 83 8.31 10.56 8.04
CA HIS A 83 9.57 10.27 7.35
C HIS A 83 9.81 11.15 6.11
N GLY A 84 9.22 12.35 6.08
CA GLY A 84 9.45 13.35 5.03
C GLY A 84 8.46 13.32 3.87
N GLY A 85 7.35 12.60 4.02
CA GLY A 85 6.25 12.54 3.06
C GLY A 85 6.57 11.79 1.77
N ALA A 86 5.52 11.47 1.00
CA ALA A 86 5.63 10.79 -0.29
C ALA A 86 6.40 11.61 -1.35
N THR A 87 6.68 12.89 -1.11
CA THR A 87 7.57 13.73 -1.94
C THR A 87 9.00 13.20 -2.00
N SER A 88 9.41 12.45 -0.98
CA SER A 88 10.71 11.79 -0.85
C SER A 88 10.76 10.40 -1.52
N ILE A 89 9.66 9.96 -2.14
CA ILE A 89 9.61 8.67 -2.81
C ILE A 89 10.55 8.65 -4.02
N SER A 90 11.12 7.47 -4.30
CA SER A 90 11.96 7.26 -5.48
C SER A 90 11.23 7.66 -6.76
N SER A 91 11.98 7.98 -7.83
CA SER A 91 11.39 8.36 -9.12
C SER A 91 10.36 7.34 -9.65
N TRP A 92 10.54 6.06 -9.31
CA TRP A 92 9.59 4.99 -9.63
C TRP A 92 8.25 5.13 -8.90
N GLY A 93 8.27 5.51 -7.61
CA GLY A 93 7.04 5.78 -6.87
C GLY A 93 6.31 7.04 -7.35
N LYS A 94 7.05 8.07 -7.82
CA LYS A 94 6.45 9.27 -8.44
C LYS A 94 5.73 8.92 -9.73
N MET A 95 6.31 8.03 -10.56
CA MET A 95 5.68 7.55 -11.78
C MET A 95 4.33 6.88 -11.47
N TRP A 96 4.28 5.94 -10.53
CA TRP A 96 3.01 5.26 -10.18
C TRP A 96 1.95 6.20 -9.61
N LEU A 97 2.34 7.23 -8.85
CA LEU A 97 1.41 8.25 -8.34
C LEU A 97 0.92 9.23 -9.43
N SER A 98 1.76 9.55 -10.42
CA SER A 98 1.42 10.51 -11.49
C SER A 98 0.46 9.98 -12.55
N VAL A 99 0.31 8.65 -12.67
CA VAL A 99 -0.63 8.04 -13.63
C VAL A 99 -2.09 8.23 -13.21
N HIS A 100 -2.32 8.80 -12.01
CA HIS A 100 -3.65 8.92 -11.40
C HIS A 100 -4.15 10.36 -11.18
N THR A 101 -3.89 11.27 -12.13
CA THR A 101 -4.64 12.55 -12.24
C THR A 101 -5.61 12.51 -13.41
#